data_AF-A0A9N8P1V3-F1
#
_entry.id   AF-A0A9N8P1V3-F1
#
_cell.length_a   1.000
_cell.length_b   1.000
_cell.length_c   1.000
_cell.angle_alpha   90.00
_cell.angle_beta   90.00
_cell.angle_gamma   90.00
#
_symmetry.space_group_name_H-M   'P 1'
#
loop_
_entity.id
_entity.type
_entity.pdbx_description
1 polymer ?
#
loop_
_entity_poly.entity_id
_entity_poly.type
_entity_poly.pdbx_seq_one_letter_code
_entity_poly.pdbx_strand_id
1 'polypeptide(L)' 'MGFVNPISASADDIKPIAKLSSSKVYLRCVGELNEYGYLVYVPVKKRKQKSRIYFLGIKEVEQI' A
#
# COMPACT_ATOMS: atom_id res chain seq x y z
N MET A 1 6.15 1.76 19.33
CA MET A 1 6.17 0.74 18.26
C MET A 1 5.91 1.46 16.95
N GLY A 2 6.92 1.55 16.07
CA GLY A 2 6.81 2.24 14.79
C GLY A 2 6.02 1.44 13.75
N PHE A 3 5.42 2.12 12.79
CA PHE A 3 4.74 1.47 11.67
C PHE A 3 5.77 0.93 10.66
N VAL A 4 5.55 -0.29 10.17
CA VAL A 4 6.41 -0.91 9.14
C VAL A 4 6.23 -0.15 7.82
N ASN A 5 7.30 0.49 7.34
CA ASN A 5 7.34 1.22 6.08
C ASN A 5 8.65 0.85 5.34
N PRO A 6 8.60 0.18 4.17
CA PRO A 6 7.42 -0.17 3.38
C PRO A 6 6.67 -1.40 3.89
N ILE A 7 5.35 -1.41 3.67
CA ILE A 7 4.56 -2.63 3.83
C ILE A 7 4.70 -3.52 2.58
N SER A 8 4.72 -4.84 2.81
CA SER A 8 4.64 -5.84 1.73
C SER A 8 3.22 -6.39 1.68
N ALA A 9 2.44 -5.98 0.68
CA ALA A 9 1.04 -6.35 0.56
C ALA A 9 0.65 -6.75 -0.88
N SER A 10 -0.28 -7.69 -0.98
CA SER A 10 -0.95 -8.07 -2.22
C SER A 10 -2.42 -7.66 -2.19
N ALA A 11 -3.08 -7.68 -3.35
CA ALA A 11 -4.51 -7.42 -3.42
C ALA A 11 -5.31 -8.35 -2.50
N ASP A 12 -4.86 -9.60 -2.33
CA ASP A 12 -5.55 -10.58 -1.49
C ASP A 12 -5.45 -10.26 0.00
N ASP A 13 -4.34 -9.66 0.43
CA ASP A 13 -4.17 -9.17 1.81
C ASP A 13 -5.10 -7.97 2.09
N ILE A 14 -5.23 -7.05 1.12
CA ILE A 14 -5.88 -5.74 1.34
C ILE A 14 -7.39 -5.75 1.06
N LYS A 15 -7.84 -6.48 0.03
CA LYS A 15 -9.28 -6.57 -0.33
C LYS A 15 -10.21 -6.86 0.85
N PRO A 16 -9.96 -7.88 1.70
CA PRO A 16 -10.88 -8.21 2.80
C PRO A 16 -10.94 -7.10 3.86
N ILE A 17 -9.83 -6.41 4.10
CA ILE A 17 -9.73 -5.34 5.11
C ILE A 17 -10.39 -4.06 4.59
N ALA A 18 -10.13 -3.72 3.32
CA ALA A 18 -10.66 -2.54 2.66
C ALA A 18 -12.05 -2.72 2.05
N LYS A 19 -12.67 -3.90 2.22
CA LYS A 19 -13.98 -4.27 1.64
C LYS A 19 -14.06 -4.05 0.13
N LEU A 20 -12.98 -4.34 -0.59
CA LEU A 20 -12.91 -4.16 -2.05
C LEU A 20 -13.48 -5.37 -2.78
N SER A 21 -14.26 -5.11 -3.83
CA SER A 21 -14.96 -6.14 -4.62
C SER A 21 -14.04 -6.93 -5.57
N SER A 22 -12.87 -6.40 -5.92
CA SER A 22 -11.98 -7.03 -6.91
C SER A 22 -10.55 -6.51 -6.83
N SER A 23 -9.60 -7.34 -7.25
CA SER A 23 -8.19 -6.95 -7.36
C SER A 23 -7.97 -5.78 -8.34
N LYS A 24 -8.84 -5.65 -9.34
CA LYS A 24 -8.84 -4.50 -10.27
C LYS A 24 -9.14 -3.17 -9.56
N VAL A 25 -10.08 -3.17 -8.61
CA VAL A 25 -10.42 -1.98 -7.81
C VAL A 25 -9.24 -1.63 -6.91
N TYR A 26 -8.63 -2.63 -6.26
CA TYR A 26 -7.41 -2.44 -5.48
C TYR A 26 -6.29 -1.79 -6.30
N LEU A 27 -6.00 -2.32 -7.49
CA LEU A 27 -4.94 -1.78 -8.37
C LEU A 27 -5.23 -0.35 -8.82
N ARG A 28 -6.50 -0.02 -9.07
CA ARG A 28 -6.92 1.34 -9.39
C ARG A 28 -6.70 2.28 -8.21
N CYS A 29 -7.24 1.95 -7.03
CA CYS A 29 -7.14 2.81 -5.85
C CYS A 29 -5.69 3.03 -5.41
N VAL A 30 -4.85 1.99 -5.41
CA VAL A 30 -3.43 2.14 -5.03
C VAL A 30 -2.65 2.98 -6.07
N GLY A 31 -3.05 2.90 -7.35
CA GLY A 31 -2.51 3.77 -8.40
C GLY A 31 -2.91 5.23 -8.20
N GLU A 32 -4.21 5.50 -8.00
CA GLU A 32 -4.74 6.85 -7.74
C GLU A 32 -4.09 7.46 -6.48
N LEU A 33 -3.95 6.68 -5.40
CA LEU A 33 -3.26 7.13 -4.17
C LEU A 33 -1.77 7.43 -4.40
N ASN A 34 -1.12 6.69 -5.28
CA ASN A 34 0.27 6.96 -5.68
C ASN A 34 0.38 8.24 -6.51
N GLU A 35 -0.51 8.43 -7.49
CA GLU A 35 -0.57 9.64 -8.32
C GLU A 35 -0.88 10.90 -7.50
N TYR A 36 -1.77 10.79 -6.50
CA TYR A 36 -2.08 11.87 -5.59
C TYR A 36 -1.00 12.12 -4.53
N GLY A 37 0.04 11.28 -4.44
CA GLY A 37 1.15 11.47 -3.51
C GLY A 37 0.86 11.06 -2.05
N TYR A 38 -0.19 10.27 -1.80
CA TYR A 38 -0.46 9.74 -0.45
C TYR A 38 0.49 8.59 -0.08
N LEU A 39 0.91 7.81 -1.06
CA LEU A 39 1.81 6.67 -0.90
C LEU A 39 2.72 6.52 -2.12
N VAL A 40 3.77 5.72 -2.01
CA VAL A 40 4.54 5.22 -3.17
C VAL A 40 4.20 3.76 -3.37
N TYR A 41 3.67 3.44 -4.54
CA TYR A 41 3.35 2.07 -4.92
C TYR A 41 4.41 1.50 -5.86
N VAL A 42 5.09 0.44 -5.43
CA VAL A 42 6.06 -0.29 -6.23
C VAL A 42 5.50 -1.68 -6.56
N PRO A 43 4.92 -1.86 -7.77
CA PRO A 43 4.38 -3.15 -8.18
C PRO A 43 5.51 -4.15 -8.46
N VAL A 44 5.23 -5.42 -8.23
CA VAL A 44 6.11 -6.53 -8.62
C VAL A 44 5.47 -7.36 -9.72
N LYS A 45 6.23 -7.65 -10.78
CA LYS A 45 5.73 -8.43 -11.94
C LYS A 45 5.54 -9.93 -11.66
N LYS A 46 6.16 -10.46 -10.60
CA LYS A 46 6.05 -11.90 -10.25
C LYS A 46 4.79 -12.15 -9.41
N ARG A 47 3.90 -13.02 -9.89
CA ARG A 47 2.64 -13.42 -9.22
C ARG A 47 2.78 -13.88 -7.77
N LYS A 48 3.94 -14.37 -7.35
CA LYS A 48 4.21 -14.86 -5.98
C LYS A 48 4.81 -13.80 -5.05
N GLN A 49 5.12 -12.60 -5.55
CA GLN A 49 5.72 -11.54 -4.74
C GLN A 49 4.66 -10.51 -4.38
N LYS A 50 4.72 -10.02 -3.14
CA LYS A 50 3.87 -8.91 -2.67
C LYS A 50 4.43 -7.59 -3.18
N SER A 51 3.54 -6.67 -3.55
CA SER A 51 3.94 -5.30 -3.90
C SER A 51 4.45 -4.57 -2.66
N ARG A 52 5.29 -3.56 -2.87
CA ARG A 52 5.75 -2.67 -1.80
C ARG A 52 4.94 -1.39 -1.83
N ILE A 53 4.43 -0.98 -0.68
CA ILE A 53 3.71 0.29 -0.51
C ILE A 53 4.47 1.08 0.57
N TYR A 54 4.86 2.31 0.24
CA TYR A 54 5.50 3.23 1.17
C TYR A 54 4.50 4.32 1.57
N PHE A 55 4.30 4.55 2.86
CA PHE A 55 3.45 5.67 3.31
C PHE A 55 4.29 6.93 3.45
N LEU A 56 3.89 8.01 2.78
CA LEU A 56 4.67 9.27 2.69
C LEU A 56 4.37 10.27 3.82
N GLY A 57 3.29 10.07 4.56
CA GLY A 57 2.84 10.95 5.65
C GLY A 57 3.17 10.47 7.06
N ILE A 58 3.83 9.32 7.21
CA ILE A 58 4.27 8.85 8.54
C ILE A 58 5.56 9.59 8.87
N LYS A 59 5.43 10.85 9.27
CA LYS A 59 6.44 11.48 10.11
C LYS A 59 6.35 10.79 11.46
N GLU A 60 7.46 10.24 11.92
CA GLU A 60 7.60 9.87 13.32
C GLU A 60 7.12 11.05 14.15
N VAL A 61 6.22 10.77 15.09
CA VAL A 61 5.92 11.72 16.16
C VAL A 61 7.26 11.87 16.89
N GLU A 62 7.93 13.00 16.67
CA GLU A 62 9.05 13.43 17.50
C GLU A 62 8.60 13.25 18.96
N GLN A 63 9.29 12.36 19.66
CA GLN A 63 9.17 12.22 21.10
C GLN A 63 9.67 13.53 21.71
N ILE A 64 8.74 14.37 22.16
CA ILE A 64 8.99 15.44 23.13
C ILE A 64 8.75 14.85 24.51
#